data_AF-A0AAD8DKC2-F1
#
_entry.id   AF-A0AAD8DKC2-F1
#
_cell.length_a   1.000
_cell.length_b   1.000
_cell.length_c   1.000
_cell.angle_alpha   90.00
_cell.angle_beta   90.00
_cell.angle_gamma   90.00
#
_symmetry.space_group_name_H-M   'P 1'
#
loop_
_entity.id
_entity.type
_entity.pdbx_description
1 polymer ?
#
loop_
_entity_poly.entity_id
_entity_poly.type
_entity_poly.pdbx_seq_one_letter_code
_entity_poly.pdbx_strand_id
1 'polypeptide(L)'
;MDQIIRQTLTSILNVAMDDRAWSQATLPIRIGGLGIRKISSISLPAFVSSVHGTEKLIRNVLSSSLINFNVPCFTEAIYTWRLTCPNSNPPDDPSSQRRWDEPLCRVVQENLIALSTTPAERARLLAVGEWESGLWLHALPSSNLGTLLDDTTFRLAASLRLGAPC
;
A
#
# COMPACT_ATOMS: atom_id res chain seq x y z
N MET A 1 8.35 14.23 -0.15
CA MET A 1 8.84 12.96 -0.73
C MET A 1 7.74 12.25 -1.51
N ASP A 2 6.56 11.98 -0.93
CA ASP A 2 5.44 11.33 -1.66
C ASP A 2 4.98 12.08 -2.93
N GLN A 3 5.02 13.42 -2.92
CA GLN A 3 4.70 14.23 -4.11
C GLN A 3 5.67 13.97 -5.27
N ILE A 4 6.95 13.73 -5.00
CA ILE A 4 7.96 13.43 -6.02
C ILE A 4 7.64 12.06 -6.64
N ILE A 5 7.26 11.08 -5.82
CA ILE A 5 6.84 9.76 -6.31
C ILE A 5 5.61 9.89 -7.21
N ARG A 6 4.60 10.66 -6.80
CA ARG A 6 3.41 10.94 -7.62
C ARG A 6 3.78 11.59 -8.94
N GLN A 7 4.59 12.67 -8.92
CA GLN A 7 5.03 13.38 -10.12
C GLN A 7 5.81 12.47 -11.07
N THR A 8 6.72 11.66 -10.53
CA THR A 8 7.51 10.69 -11.31
C THR A 8 6.61 9.65 -11.94
N LEU A 9 5.67 9.07 -11.19
CA LEU A 9 4.73 8.08 -11.69
C LEU A 9 3.80 8.67 -12.76
N THR A 10 3.28 9.88 -12.54
CA THR A 10 2.50 10.63 -13.52
C THR A 10 3.30 10.88 -14.80
N SER A 11 4.59 11.22 -14.70
CA SER A 11 5.46 11.43 -15.86
C SER A 11 5.73 10.14 -16.63
N ILE A 12 6.00 9.03 -15.93
CA ILE A 12 6.28 7.73 -16.57
C ILE A 12 5.04 7.19 -17.28
N LEU A 13 3.88 7.24 -16.62
CA LEU A 13 2.63 6.73 -17.18
C LEU A 13 1.96 7.73 -18.13
N ASN A 14 2.36 9.00 -18.09
CA ASN A 14 1.65 10.08 -18.77
C ASN A 14 0.11 9.99 -18.53
N VAL A 15 -0.25 9.79 -17.26
CA VAL A 15 -1.64 9.69 -16.77
C VAL A 15 -1.82 10.74 -15.68
N ALA A 16 -2.81 11.63 -15.87
CA ALA A 16 -3.17 12.61 -14.86
C ALA A 16 -3.73 11.92 -13.62
N MET A 17 -2.99 11.98 -12.51
CA MET A 17 -3.44 11.41 -11.24
C MET A 17 -3.96 12.52 -10.36
N ASP A 18 -5.28 12.56 -10.18
CA ASP A 18 -5.91 13.32 -9.10
C ASP A 18 -5.68 12.62 -7.74
N ASP A 19 -6.22 13.16 -6.66
CA ASP A 19 -5.99 12.61 -5.33
C ASP A 19 -6.63 11.22 -5.15
N ARG A 20 -7.72 10.92 -5.87
CA ARG A 20 -8.40 9.62 -5.83
C ARG A 20 -7.58 8.56 -6.57
N ALA A 21 -7.18 8.84 -7.80
CA ALA A 21 -6.31 7.99 -8.60
C ALA A 21 -4.97 7.76 -7.89
N TRP A 22 -4.39 8.80 -7.26
CA TRP A 22 -3.18 8.64 -6.46
C TRP A 22 -3.40 7.77 -5.22
N SER A 23 -4.51 7.98 -4.50
CA SER A 23 -4.88 7.14 -3.35
C SER A 23 -4.98 5.67 -3.76
N GLN A 24 -5.70 5.37 -4.85
CA GLN A 24 -5.82 4.02 -5.38
C GLN A 24 -4.48 3.47 -5.88
N ALA A 25 -3.72 4.22 -6.68
CA ALA A 25 -2.42 3.80 -7.23
C ALA A 25 -1.48 3.32 -6.13
N THR A 26 -1.59 3.92 -4.95
CA THR A 26 -0.71 3.58 -3.84
C THR A 26 -1.07 2.33 -3.08
N LEU A 27 -2.24 1.74 -3.32
CA LEU A 27 -2.61 0.46 -2.75
C LEU A 27 -1.78 -0.69 -3.36
N PRO A 28 -1.62 -1.81 -2.64
CA PRO A 28 -1.12 -3.04 -3.23
C PRO A 28 -1.95 -3.48 -4.46
N ILE A 29 -1.28 -4.13 -5.41
CA ILE A 29 -1.90 -4.62 -6.65
C ILE A 29 -3.10 -5.53 -6.35
N ARG A 30 -2.96 -6.45 -5.38
CA ARG A 30 -4.02 -7.39 -4.97
C ARG A 30 -5.31 -6.76 -4.43
N ILE A 31 -5.34 -5.45 -4.18
CA ILE A 31 -6.54 -4.74 -3.72
C ILE A 31 -6.84 -3.50 -4.57
N GLY A 32 -6.44 -3.51 -5.85
CA GLY A 32 -6.86 -2.49 -6.80
C GLY A 32 -5.88 -1.36 -7.11
N GLY A 33 -4.71 -1.32 -6.47
CA GLY A 33 -3.71 -0.30 -6.77
C GLY A 33 -2.68 -0.69 -7.82
N LEU A 34 -1.66 0.13 -7.99
CA LEU A 34 -0.48 -0.14 -8.84
C LEU A 34 0.71 -0.70 -8.04
N GLY A 35 0.58 -0.80 -6.71
CA GLY A 35 1.66 -1.28 -5.84
C GLY A 35 2.66 -0.20 -5.43
N ILE A 36 2.42 1.08 -5.74
CA ILE A 36 3.35 2.17 -5.44
C ILE A 36 3.08 2.74 -4.06
N ARG A 37 3.71 2.18 -3.02
CA ARG A 37 3.40 2.58 -1.63
C ARG A 37 3.92 3.99 -1.31
N LYS A 38 3.11 4.78 -0.57
CA LYS A 38 3.52 6.08 0.00
C LYS A 38 4.43 5.85 1.20
N ILE A 39 5.43 6.72 1.37
CA ILE A 39 6.31 6.69 2.54
C ILE A 39 5.53 7.02 3.80
N SER A 40 4.64 8.00 3.74
CA SER A 40 3.75 8.36 4.85
C SER A 40 2.82 7.22 5.28
N SER A 41 2.46 6.32 4.36
CA SER A 41 1.63 5.15 4.67
C SER A 41 2.43 3.98 5.23
N ILE A 42 3.69 3.81 4.80
CA ILE A 42 4.57 2.72 5.22
C ILE A 42 5.32 3.01 6.51
N SER A 43 5.58 4.27 6.84
CA SER A 43 6.43 4.64 7.98
C SER A 43 5.94 4.06 9.29
N LEU A 44 4.63 4.13 9.54
CA LEU A 44 3.99 3.60 10.75
C LEU A 44 4.13 2.07 10.86
N PRO A 45 3.65 1.27 9.89
CA PRO A 45 3.78 -0.19 9.98
C PRO A 45 5.25 -0.64 10.00
N ALA A 46 6.15 0.03 9.25
CA ALA A 46 7.58 -0.30 9.25
C ALA A 46 8.23 -0.05 10.62
N PHE A 47 7.94 1.10 11.25
CA PHE A 47 8.44 1.43 12.57
C PHE A 47 7.97 0.41 13.62
N VAL A 48 6.66 0.16 13.71
CA VAL A 48 6.09 -0.77 14.68
C VAL A 48 6.66 -2.19 14.48
N SER A 49 6.72 -2.66 13.23
CA SER A 49 7.28 -3.98 12.95
C SER A 49 8.76 -4.10 13.26
N SER A 50 9.53 -3.03 13.04
CA SER A 50 10.96 -3.00 13.35
C SER A 50 11.23 -3.07 14.84
N VAL A 51 10.42 -2.36 15.65
CA VAL A 51 10.51 -2.44 17.12
C VAL A 51 10.29 -3.87 17.60
N HIS A 52 9.23 -4.52 17.14
CA HIS A 52 8.97 -5.92 17.50
C HIS A 52 10.03 -6.89 16.95
N GLY A 53 10.46 -6.71 15.70
CA GLY A 53 11.47 -7.57 15.07
C GLY A 53 12.84 -7.50 15.72
N THR A 54 13.18 -6.37 16.35
CA THR A 54 14.47 -6.16 17.03
C THR A 54 14.42 -6.44 18.53
N GLU A 55 13.23 -6.55 19.13
CA GLU A 55 13.06 -6.73 20.58
C GLU A 55 13.91 -7.88 21.15
N LYS A 56 13.84 -9.06 20.55
CA LYS A 56 14.60 -10.24 20.99
C LYS A 56 16.11 -10.00 20.91
N LEU A 57 16.58 -9.37 19.84
CA LEU A 57 18.00 -9.07 19.65
C LEU A 57 18.49 -8.06 20.70
N ILE A 58 17.72 -6.99 20.93
CA ILE A 58 18.02 -5.96 21.92
C ILE A 58 18.12 -6.58 23.32
N ARG A 59 17.16 -7.45 23.69
CA ARG A 59 17.17 -8.17 24.98
C ARG A 59 18.39 -9.07 25.14
N ASN A 60 18.82 -9.74 24.07
CA ASN A 60 19.99 -10.61 24.09
C ASN A 60 21.30 -9.83 24.23
N VAL A 61 21.43 -8.69 23.55
CA VAL A 61 22.67 -7.89 23.52
C VAL A 61 22.84 -7.08 24.81
N LEU A 62 21.77 -6.47 25.33
CA LEU A 62 21.88 -5.51 26.42
C LEU A 62 21.98 -6.14 27.82
N SER A 63 21.88 -7.47 27.94
CA SER A 63 21.81 -8.21 29.21
C SER A 63 20.69 -7.72 30.14
N SER A 64 20.25 -8.56 31.08
CA SER A 64 19.07 -8.35 31.92
C SER A 64 19.14 -7.15 32.89
N SER A 65 20.18 -6.33 32.83
CA SER A 65 20.38 -5.10 33.62
C SER A 65 19.60 -3.88 33.10
N LEU A 66 19.06 -3.93 31.88
CA LEU A 66 18.26 -2.85 31.25
C LEU A 66 16.79 -3.29 31.05
N ILE A 67 16.14 -3.73 32.14
CA ILE A 67 14.80 -4.34 32.16
C ILE A 67 13.70 -3.46 31.52
N ASN A 68 13.92 -2.14 31.40
CA ASN A 68 12.94 -1.18 30.92
C ASN A 68 13.38 -0.44 29.64
N PHE A 69 13.77 -1.17 28.60
CA PHE A 69 13.98 -0.56 27.28
C PHE A 69 12.65 -0.05 26.71
N ASN A 70 12.43 1.26 26.79
CA ASN A 70 11.29 1.93 26.20
C ASN A 70 11.70 2.54 24.86
N VAL A 71 11.03 2.15 23.77
CA VAL A 71 11.21 2.81 22.48
C VAL A 71 10.35 4.07 22.44
N PRO A 72 10.94 5.27 22.28
CA PRO A 72 10.16 6.49 22.15
C PRO A 72 9.10 6.38 21.07
N CYS A 73 7.93 6.99 21.30
CA CYS A 73 6.81 7.02 20.37
C CYS A 73 6.17 5.66 20.03
N PHE A 74 6.63 4.54 20.58
CA PHE A 74 6.04 3.22 20.28
C PHE A 74 4.58 3.12 20.73
N THR A 75 4.27 3.55 21.95
CA THR A 75 2.89 3.60 22.46
C THR A 75 1.99 4.47 21.59
N GLU A 76 2.50 5.62 21.15
CA GLU A 76 1.76 6.55 20.29
C GLU A 76 1.54 5.98 18.89
N ALA A 77 2.54 5.32 18.31
CA ALA A 77 2.42 4.62 17.02
C ALA A 77 1.35 3.52 17.06
N ILE A 78 1.36 2.66 18.09
CA ILE A 78 0.32 1.63 18.28
C ILE A 78 -1.06 2.27 18.43
N TYR A 79 -1.15 3.37 19.19
CA TYR A 79 -2.41 4.11 19.35
C TYR A 79 -2.91 4.68 18.03
N THR A 80 -2.05 5.34 17.24
CA THR A 80 -2.38 5.85 15.90
C THR A 80 -2.85 4.73 14.97
N TRP A 81 -2.20 3.56 15.01
CA TRP A 81 -2.62 2.42 14.21
C TRP A 81 -4.02 1.93 14.60
N ARG A 82 -4.29 1.79 15.91
CA ARG A 82 -5.61 1.37 16.43
C ARG A 82 -6.72 2.36 16.09
N LEU A 83 -6.43 3.66 16.16
CA LEU A 83 -7.39 4.70 15.76
C LEU A 83 -7.71 4.63 14.27
N THR A 84 -6.71 4.33 13.43
CA THR A 84 -6.90 4.25 11.97
C THR A 84 -7.63 2.96 11.58
N CYS A 85 -7.41 1.87 12.31
CA CYS A 85 -8.00 0.55 12.05
C CYS A 85 -8.79 0.02 13.26
N PRO A 86 -9.91 0.65 13.66
CA PRO A 86 -10.61 0.31 14.90
C PRO A 86 -11.22 -1.09 14.92
N ASN A 87 -11.53 -1.64 13.74
CA ASN A 87 -12.12 -2.97 13.57
C ASN A 87 -11.06 -4.07 13.37
N SER A 88 -9.77 -3.75 13.46
CA SER A 88 -8.68 -4.70 13.27
C SER A 88 -7.94 -4.98 14.58
N ASN A 89 -7.66 -6.25 14.84
CA ASN A 89 -6.80 -6.63 15.95
C ASN A 89 -5.32 -6.49 15.56
N PRO A 90 -4.42 -6.22 16.53
CA PRO A 90 -2.99 -6.27 16.29
C PRO A 90 -2.57 -7.60 15.64
N PRO A 91 -1.56 -7.60 14.76
CA PRO A 91 -1.07 -8.80 14.09
C PRO A 91 -0.63 -9.93 15.03
N ASP A 92 -0.91 -11.18 14.64
CA ASP A 92 -0.36 -12.39 15.30
C ASP A 92 1.18 -12.45 15.22
N ASP A 93 1.75 -11.91 14.14
CA ASP A 93 3.17 -11.69 13.96
C ASP A 93 3.46 -10.18 13.93
N PRO A 94 3.73 -9.56 15.09
CA PRO A 94 4.02 -8.14 15.20
C PRO A 94 5.33 -7.73 14.50
N SER A 95 6.21 -8.66 14.14
CA SER A 95 7.45 -8.35 13.42
C SER A 95 7.25 -8.17 11.91
N SER A 96 6.07 -8.52 11.40
CA SER A 96 5.76 -8.42 9.98
C SER A 96 5.17 -7.06 9.61
N GLN A 97 5.95 -6.22 8.92
CA GLN A 97 5.49 -4.93 8.39
C GLN A 97 4.21 -5.08 7.56
N ARG A 98 4.15 -6.09 6.69
CA ARG A 98 2.99 -6.34 5.82
C ARG A 98 1.71 -6.54 6.63
N ARG A 99 1.78 -7.22 7.77
CA ARG A 99 0.61 -7.48 8.62
C ARG A 99 0.08 -6.22 9.28
N TRP A 100 0.94 -5.26 9.60
CA TRP A 100 0.52 -3.93 10.06
C TRP A 100 -0.01 -3.04 8.93
N ASP A 101 0.55 -3.16 7.73
CA ASP A 101 0.19 -2.33 6.56
C ASP A 101 -1.15 -2.72 5.92
N GLU A 102 -1.48 -4.01 5.91
CA GLU A 102 -2.66 -4.53 5.20
C GLU A 102 -3.99 -3.95 5.69
N PRO A 103 -4.26 -3.83 7.00
CA PRO A 103 -5.47 -3.16 7.50
C PRO A 103 -5.56 -1.68 7.10
N LEU A 104 -4.44 -0.95 7.11
CA LEU A 104 -4.39 0.46 6.68
C LEU A 104 -4.78 0.57 5.21
N CYS A 105 -4.28 -0.34 4.38
CA CYS A 105 -4.63 -0.40 2.96
C CYS A 105 -6.11 -0.72 2.73
N ARG A 106 -6.71 -1.61 3.53
CA ARG A 106 -8.13 -1.96 3.43
C ARG A 106 -9.03 -0.77 3.78
N VAL A 107 -8.71 -0.01 4.82
CA VAL A 107 -9.45 1.22 5.17
C VAL A 107 -9.47 2.19 3.99
N VAL A 108 -8.34 2.38 3.31
CA VAL A 108 -8.27 3.26 2.12
C VAL A 108 -9.10 2.69 0.96
N GLN A 109 -9.03 1.37 0.71
CA GLN A 109 -9.83 0.71 -0.33
C GLN A 109 -11.33 0.86 -0.08
N GLU A 110 -11.77 0.57 1.14
CA GLU A 110 -13.17 0.68 1.56
C GLU A 110 -13.67 2.12 1.44
N ASN A 111 -12.86 3.10 1.83
CA ASN A 111 -13.17 4.52 1.65
C ASN A 111 -13.32 4.90 0.18
N LEU A 112 -12.44 4.42 -0.72
CA LEU A 112 -12.57 4.67 -2.16
C LEU A 112 -13.88 4.09 -2.72
N ILE A 113 -14.24 2.88 -2.30
CA ILE A 113 -15.47 2.19 -2.72
C ILE A 113 -16.72 2.89 -2.16
N ALA A 114 -16.69 3.30 -0.89
CA ALA A 114 -17.80 3.99 -0.22
C ALA A 114 -18.04 5.40 -0.78
N LEU A 115 -16.97 6.11 -1.13
CA LEU A 115 -17.01 7.45 -1.71
C LEU A 115 -17.10 7.44 -3.25
N SER A 116 -17.38 6.30 -3.88
CA SER A 116 -17.61 6.23 -5.32
C SER A 116 -18.88 7.00 -5.70
N THR A 117 -18.80 7.76 -6.78
CA THR A 117 -19.89 8.68 -7.20
C THR A 117 -20.81 8.06 -8.23
N THR A 118 -20.31 7.10 -9.01
CA THR A 118 -21.06 6.44 -10.07
C THR A 118 -21.03 4.91 -9.91
N PRO A 119 -22.09 4.20 -10.36
CA PRO A 119 -22.08 2.73 -10.39
C PRO A 119 -20.90 2.16 -11.20
N ALA A 120 -20.50 2.83 -12.28
CA ALA A 120 -19.37 2.44 -13.11
C ALA A 120 -18.04 2.55 -12.35
N GLU A 121 -17.81 3.63 -11.60
CA GLU A 121 -16.63 3.79 -10.75
C GLU A 121 -16.58 2.71 -9.66
N ARG A 122 -17.71 2.45 -9.00
CA ARG A 122 -17.81 1.40 -7.98
C ARG A 122 -17.51 0.03 -8.56
N ALA A 123 -18.09 -0.31 -9.70
CA ALA A 123 -17.86 -1.58 -10.39
C ALA A 123 -16.38 -1.75 -10.77
N ARG A 124 -15.75 -0.69 -11.29
CA ARG A 124 -14.31 -0.67 -11.57
C ARG A 124 -13.48 -0.94 -10.31
N LEU A 125 -13.73 -0.22 -9.22
CA LEU A 125 -12.97 -0.36 -7.96
C LEU A 125 -13.09 -1.76 -7.35
N LEU A 126 -14.26 -2.40 -7.48
CA LEU A 126 -14.45 -3.79 -7.09
C LEU A 126 -13.70 -4.74 -8.04
N ALA A 127 -13.84 -4.56 -9.36
CA ALA A 127 -13.23 -5.42 -10.37
C ALA A 127 -11.68 -5.41 -10.31
N VAL A 128 -11.06 -4.25 -10.06
CA VAL A 128 -9.59 -4.17 -9.93
C VAL A 128 -9.07 -4.76 -8.62
N GLY A 129 -9.96 -5.03 -7.66
CA GLY A 129 -9.65 -5.76 -6.42
C GLY A 129 -9.68 -7.28 -6.57
N GLU A 130 -10.16 -7.80 -7.70
CA GLU A 130 -10.20 -9.24 -7.96
C GLU A 130 -8.81 -9.81 -8.23
N TRP A 131 -8.63 -11.09 -7.89
CA TRP A 131 -7.32 -11.73 -7.80
C TRP A 131 -6.50 -11.70 -9.11
N GLU A 132 -7.15 -11.88 -10.27
CA GLU A 132 -6.47 -11.90 -11.59
C GLU A 132 -6.26 -10.51 -12.19
N SER A 133 -6.98 -9.51 -11.69
CA SER A 133 -7.07 -8.18 -12.33
C SER A 133 -5.73 -7.44 -12.42
N GLY A 134 -4.76 -7.84 -11.60
CA GLY A 134 -3.43 -7.25 -11.49
C GLY A 134 -2.30 -8.13 -12.03
N LEU A 135 -2.58 -9.30 -12.62
CA LEU A 135 -1.51 -10.23 -13.06
C LEU A 135 -0.57 -9.61 -14.09
N TRP A 136 -1.08 -8.72 -14.95
CA TRP A 136 -0.26 -7.99 -15.92
C TRP A 136 0.79 -7.07 -15.28
N LEU A 137 0.57 -6.59 -14.05
CA LEU A 137 1.56 -5.81 -13.27
C LEU A 137 2.60 -6.69 -12.58
N HIS A 138 2.31 -7.99 -12.42
CA HIS A 138 3.24 -8.98 -11.87
C HIS A 138 4.05 -9.69 -12.95
N ALA A 139 3.61 -9.64 -14.21
CA ALA A 139 4.28 -10.29 -15.32
C ALA A 139 5.62 -9.61 -15.63
N LEU A 140 6.66 -10.41 -15.88
CA LEU A 140 7.94 -9.90 -16.38
C LEU A 140 7.76 -9.44 -17.83
N PRO A 141 8.19 -8.23 -18.22
CA PRO A 141 8.07 -7.76 -19.59
C PRO A 141 9.00 -8.55 -20.50
N SER A 142 8.45 -9.35 -21.42
CA SER A 142 9.21 -10.17 -22.37
C SER A 142 8.44 -10.34 -23.68
N SER A 143 9.05 -9.90 -24.79
CA SER A 143 8.49 -10.11 -26.13
C SER A 143 8.39 -11.60 -26.48
N ASN A 144 9.36 -12.40 -26.04
CA ASN A 144 9.41 -13.84 -26.32
C ASN A 144 8.30 -14.63 -25.59
N LEU A 145 7.81 -14.12 -24.46
CA LEU A 145 6.74 -14.74 -23.68
C LEU A 145 5.37 -14.10 -23.94
N GLY A 146 5.29 -13.05 -24.78
CA GLY A 146 4.05 -12.32 -25.04
C GLY A 146 3.56 -11.47 -23.86
N THR A 147 4.42 -11.20 -22.87
CA THR A 147 4.08 -10.44 -21.65
C THR A 147 4.55 -8.98 -21.70
N LEU A 148 5.28 -8.60 -22.76
CA LEU A 148 5.67 -7.21 -22.99
C LEU A 148 4.47 -6.42 -23.54
N LEU A 149 3.92 -5.54 -22.70
CA LEU A 149 3.01 -4.49 -23.16
C LEU A 149 3.83 -3.34 -23.73
N ASP A 150 3.42 -2.81 -24.88
CA ASP A 150 3.99 -1.55 -25.38
C ASP A 150 3.57 -0.38 -24.49
N ASP A 151 4.29 0.74 -24.60
CA ASP A 151 4.08 1.92 -23.77
C ASP A 151 2.63 2.42 -23.81
N THR A 152 1.97 2.40 -24.98
CA THR A 152 0.59 2.89 -25.09
C THR A 152 -0.38 1.95 -24.40
N THR A 153 -0.25 0.64 -24.64
CA THR A 153 -1.09 -0.37 -23.99
C THR A 153 -0.92 -0.36 -22.47
N PHE A 154 0.32 -0.25 -21.98
CA PHE A 154 0.60 -0.19 -20.54
C PHE A 154 -0.02 1.05 -19.91
N ARG A 155 0.10 2.21 -20.56
CA ARG A 155 -0.50 3.47 -20.09
C ARG A 155 -2.02 3.41 -20.04
N LEU A 156 -2.66 2.90 -21.10
CA LEU A 156 -4.12 2.74 -21.15
C LEU A 156 -4.61 1.73 -20.10
N ALA A 157 -3.89 0.63 -19.89
CA ALA A 157 -4.24 -0.33 -18.84
C ALA A 157 -4.13 0.32 -17.44
N ALA A 158 -3.10 1.12 -17.20
CA ALA A 158 -2.92 1.85 -15.94
C ALA A 158 -4.02 2.91 -15.72
N SER A 159 -4.36 3.71 -16.74
CA SER A 159 -5.43 4.71 -16.63
C SER A 159 -6.79 4.07 -16.41
N LEU A 160 -7.13 3.00 -17.14
CA LEU A 160 -8.37 2.23 -16.95
C LEU A 160 -8.44 1.64 -15.54
N ARG A 161 -7.34 1.06 -15.05
CA ARG A 161 -7.27 0.53 -13.69
C ARG A 161 -7.51 1.63 -12.65
N LEU A 162 -6.92 2.81 -12.83
CA LEU A 162 -7.05 3.96 -11.92
C LEU A 162 -8.33 4.79 -12.12
N GLY A 163 -9.08 4.58 -13.22
CA GLY A 163 -10.22 5.41 -13.57
C GLY A 163 -9.81 6.84 -13.90
N ALA A 164 -8.57 7.03 -14.33
CA ALA A 164 -8.01 8.31 -14.70
C ALA A 164 -8.27 8.62 -16.18
N PRO A 165 -8.39 9.89 -16.58
CA PRO A 165 -8.51 10.25 -17.99
C PRO A 165 -7.23 9.88 -18.75
N CYS A 166 -7.41 9.35 -19.97
CA CYS A 166 -6.34 9.02 -20.92
C CYS A 166 -5.97 10.23 -21.78
#